data_AF-A0A9Q1F7P9-F1
#
_entry.id   AF-A0A9Q1F7P9-F1
#
_cell.length_a   1.000
_cell.length_b   1.000
_cell.length_c   1.000
_cell.angle_alpha   90.00
_cell.angle_beta   90.00
_cell.angle_gamma   90.00
#
_symmetry.space_group_name_H-M   'P 1'
#
loop_
_entity.id
_entity.type
_entity.pdbx_description
1 polymer ?
#
loop_
_entity_poly.entity_id
_entity_poly.type
_entity_poly.pdbx_seq_one_letter_code
_entity_poly.pdbx_strand_id
1 'polypeptide(L)' 'MLVHGTADANVHFQHSAELIKNLIRVGANYTIQIYPDEGHFLSRNSDQHLSSSLVSFFRECLREDFLPVADEPEEDE' A
#
# COMPACT_ATOMS: atom_id res chain seq x y z
N MET A 1 -0.63 -1.73 2.73
CA MET A 1 -1.29 -0.44 2.46
C MET A 1 -2.75 -0.53 2.88
N LEU A 2 -3.28 0.49 3.56
CA LEU A 2 -4.70 0.65 3.90
C LEU A 2 -5.27 1.80 3.05
N VAL A 3 -6.50 1.67 2.55
CA VAL A 3 -7.15 2.68 1.71
C VAL A 3 -8.58 2.89 2.19
N HIS A 4 -8.99 4.14 2.41
CA HIS A 4 -10.36 4.43 2.85
C HIS A 4 -10.83 5.84 2.47
N GLY A 5 -12.09 5.98 2.03
CA GLY A 5 -12.75 7.27 1.77
C GLY A 5 -13.42 7.85 3.01
N THR A 6 -13.18 9.12 3.37
CA THR A 6 -13.67 9.65 4.65
C THR A 6 -15.19 9.84 4.70
N ALA A 7 -15.86 9.89 3.55
CA ALA A 7 -17.31 10.04 3.44
C ALA A 7 -18.04 8.71 3.14
N ASP A 8 -17.39 7.56 3.35
CA ASP A 8 -18.03 6.25 3.20
C ASP A 8 -19.13 6.03 4.25
N ALA A 9 -20.39 6.09 3.80
CA ALA A 9 -21.58 5.84 4.61
C ALA A 9 -21.97 4.36 4.72
N ASN A 10 -21.35 3.46 3.95
CA ASN A 10 -21.60 2.01 4.01
C ASN A 10 -20.60 1.34 4.96
N VAL A 11 -19.31 1.63 4.79
CA VAL A 11 -18.23 1.14 5.63
C VAL A 11 -17.55 2.35 6.27
N HIS A 12 -18.04 2.75 7.44
CA HIS A 12 -17.57 3.95 8.11
C HIS A 12 -16.05 3.92 8.34
N PHE A 13 -15.42 5.09 8.21
CA PHE A 13 -13.98 5.28 8.45
C PHE A 13 -13.52 4.84 9.86
N GLN A 14 -14.44 4.75 10.83
CA GLN A 14 -14.18 4.23 12.16
C GLN A 14 -13.51 2.85 12.15
N HIS A 15 -13.87 1.96 11.23
CA HIS A 15 -13.25 0.63 11.13
C HIS A 15 -11.74 0.75 10.86
N SER A 16 -11.36 1.58 9.89
CA SER A 16 -9.96 1.86 9.57
C SER A 16 -9.24 2.55 10.72
N ALA A 17 -9.89 3.51 11.40
CA ALA A 17 -9.32 4.18 12.57
C ALA A 17 -9.04 3.21 13.73
N GLU A 18 -9.93 2.25 13.97
CA GLU A 18 -9.75 1.23 15.01
C GLU A 18 -8.62 0.24 14.66
N LEU A 19 -8.51 -0.18 13.39
CA LEU A 19 -7.40 -1.00 12.92
C LEU A 19 -6.06 -0.27 13.11
N ILE A 20 -5.95 0.99 12.67
CA ILE A 20 -4.76 1.83 12.82
C ILE A 20 -4.35 1.93 14.29
N LYS A 21 -5.30 2.21 15.19
CA LYS A 21 -5.05 2.28 16.63
C LYS A 21 -4.42 0.98 17.16
N ASN A 22 -4.91 -0.17 16.70
CA ASN A 22 -4.37 -1.47 17.11
C ASN A 22 -2.99 -1.76 16.50
N LEU A 23 -2.74 -1.38 15.24
CA LEU A 23 -1.43 -1.50 14.59
C LEU A 23 -0.37 -0.65 15.31
N ILE A 24 -0.71 0.58 15.68
CA ILE A 24 0.16 1.46 16.50
C ILE A 24 0.47 0.79 17.84
N ARG A 25 -0.54 0.24 18.51
CA ARG A 25 -0.38 -0.40 19.82
C ARG A 25 0.63 -1.56 19.80
N VAL A 26 0.70 -2.32 18.71
CA VAL A 26 1.62 -3.45 18.56
C VAL A 26 2.94 -3.08 17.88
N GLY A 27 3.15 -1.80 17.53
CA GLY A 27 4.35 -1.34 16.85
C GLY A 27 4.48 -1.83 15.40
N ALA A 28 3.36 -2.18 14.75
CA ALA A 28 3.37 -2.61 13.37
C ALA A 28 3.36 -1.40 12.42
N ASN A 29 4.32 -1.36 11.50
CA ASN A 29 4.37 -0.35 10.45
C ASN A 29 3.21 -0.52 9.47
N TYR A 30 2.64 0.60 9.03
CA TYR A 30 1.58 0.60 8.02
C TYR A 30 1.69 1.84 7.14
N THR A 31 1.20 1.71 5.91
CA THR A 31 0.99 2.82 4.98
C THR A 31 -0.50 3.00 4.81
N ILE A 32 -0.99 4.23 4.90
CA ILE A 32 -2.41 4.56 4.67
C ILE A 32 -2.54 5.59 3.54
N GLN A 33 -3.57 5.43 2.72
CA GLN A 33 -4.02 6.39 1.74
C GLN A 33 -5.47 6.75 2.01
N ILE A 34 -5.72 8.04 2.29
CA ILE A 34 -7.06 8.56 2.59
C ILE A 34 -7.54 9.32 1.37
N TYR A 35 -8.81 9.10 1.01
CA TYR A 35 -9.50 9.90 0.00
C TYR A 35 -10.53 10.79 0.68
N PRO A 36 -10.25 12.09 0.88
CA PRO A 36 -11.18 13.02 1.50
C PRO A 36 -12.46 13.15 0.66
N ASP A 37 -13.60 13.27 1.34
CA ASP A 37 -14.94 13.47 0.76
C ASP A 37 -15.41 12.37 -0.20
N GLU A 38 -14.63 11.31 -0.39
CA GLU A 38 -15.00 10.14 -1.18
C GLU A 38 -15.80 9.15 -0.33
N GLY A 39 -16.81 8.56 -0.96
CA GLY A 39 -17.68 7.54 -0.36
C GLY A 39 -17.13 6.12 -0.53
N HIS A 40 -18.03 5.13 -0.46
CA HIS A 40 -17.69 3.74 -0.74
C HIS A 40 -17.20 3.51 -2.18
N PHE A 41 -17.78 4.27 -3.11
CA PHE A 41 -17.34 4.33 -4.50
C PHE A 41 -16.57 5.62 -4.71
N LEU A 42 -15.39 5.50 -5.30
CA LEU A 42 -14.54 6.64 -5.59
C LEU A 42 -15.00 7.37 -6.85
N SER A 43 -14.81 8.68 -6.88
CA SER A 43 -14.88 9.47 -8.11
C SER A 43 -13.83 9.01 -9.11
N ARG A 44 -14.05 9.32 -10.40
CA ARG A 44 -13.13 8.94 -11.48
C ARG A 44 -11.69 9.42 -11.25
N ASN A 45 -11.51 10.61 -10.67
CA ASN A 45 -10.18 11.16 -10.42
C ASN A 45 -9.49 10.41 -9.28
N SER A 46 -10.22 10.14 -8.20
CA SER A 46 -9.71 9.38 -7.05
C SER A 46 -9.40 7.93 -7.41
N ASP A 47 -10.21 7.30 -8.26
CA ASP A 47 -9.99 5.95 -8.77
C ASP A 47 -8.73 5.84 -9.65
N GLN A 48 -8.51 6.82 -10.53
CA GLN A 48 -7.28 6.90 -11.32
C GLN A 48 -6.05 7.09 -10.44
N HIS A 49 -6.14 7.98 -9.45
CA HIS A 49 -5.08 8.19 -8.48
C HIS A 49 -4.78 6.93 -7.66
N LEU A 50 -5.83 6.20 -7.22
CA LEU A 50 -5.70 4.93 -6.51
C LEU A 50 -5.00 3.89 -7.39
N SER A 51 -5.41 3.77 -8.65
CA SER A 51 -4.80 2.84 -9.60
C SER A 51 -3.29 3.09 -9.75
N SER A 52 -2.88 4.35 -9.95
CA SER A 52 -1.46 4.70 -10.02
C SER A 52 -0.71 4.43 -8.71
N SER A 53 -1.34 4.73 -7.57
CA SER A 53 -0.76 4.51 -6.24
C SER A 53 -0.54 3.02 -5.94
N LEU A 54 -1.52 2.17 -6.29
CA LEU A 54 -1.42 0.72 -6.13
C LEU A 54 -0.29 0.13 -7.00
N VAL A 55 -0.18 0.56 -8.26
CA VAL A 55 0.90 0.09 -9.14
C VAL A 55 2.27 0.48 -8.58
N SER A 56 2.44 1.70 -8.07
CA SER A 56 3.69 2.12 -7.43
C SER A 56 4.00 1.27 -6.20
N PHE A 57 3.02 1.09 -5.31
CA PHE A 57 3.16 0.30 -4.10
C PHE A 57 3.58 -1.15 -4.41
N PHE A 58 2.90 -1.81 -5.36
CA PHE A 58 3.25 -3.18 -5.73
C PHE A 58 4.61 -3.27 -6.41
N ARG A 59 4.99 -2.30 -7.25
CA ARG A 59 6.33 -2.27 -7.86
C ARG A 59 7.43 -2.17 -6.81
N GLU A 60 7.21 -1.39 -5.76
CA GLU A 60 8.17 -1.28 -4.65
C GLU A 60 8.21 -2.55 -3.79
N CYS A 61 7.06 -3.12 -3.45
CA CYS A 61 6.99 -4.32 -2.62
C CYS A 61 7.46 -5.60 -3.31
N LEU A 62 7.25 -5.70 -4.62
CA LEU A 62 7.57 -6.89 -5.43
C LEU A 62 8.81 -6.68 -6.28
N ARG A 63 9.62 -5.67 -5.98
CA ARG A 63 10.88 -5.46 -6.68
C ARG A 63 11.78 -6.68 -6.40
N GLU A 64 12.20 -7.37 -7.45
CA GLU A 64 13.25 -8.36 -7.33
C GLU A 64 14.54 -7.62 -6.98
N ASP A 65 15.01 -7.78 -5.74
CA ASP A 65 16.37 -7.42 -5.40
C ASP A 65 17.26 -8.45 -6.09
N PHE A 66 17.75 -8.12 -7.28
CA PHE A 66 18.83 -8.86 -7.92
C PHE A 66 20.03 -8.82 -6.97
N LEU A 67 20.19 -9.87 -6.17
CA LEU A 67 21.46 -10.15 -5.54
C LEU A 67 22.44 -10.37 -6.69
N PRO A 68 23.52 -9.57 -6.82
CA PRO A 68 24.56 -9.88 -7.78
C PRO A 68 25.06 -11.28 -7.42
N VAL A 69 24.88 -12.22 -8.35
CA VAL A 69 25.53 -13.52 -8.28
C VAL A 69 27.02 -13.21 -8.25
N ALA A 70 27.71 -13.60 -7.18
CA ALA A 70 29.16 -13.48 -7.16
C ALA A 70 29.68 -14.31 -8.34
N ASP A 71 30.44 -13.70 -9.24
CA ASP A 71 31.13 -14.42 -10.30
C ASP A 71 32.02 -15.47 -9.62
N GLU A 72 31.63 -16.75 -9.69
CA GLU A 72 32.51 -17.85 -9.33
C GLU A 72 33.71 -17.77 -10.27
N PRO A 73 34.96 -17.73 -9.76
CA PRO A 73 36.12 -17.68 -10.64
C PRO A 73 36.09 -18.93 -11.53
N GLU A 74 36.13 -18.71 -12.84
CA GLU A 74 36.35 -19.79 -13.81
C GLU A 74 37.62 -20.54 -13.38
N GLU A 75 37.48 -21.79 -12.93
CA GLU A 75 38.61 -22.69 -12.77
C GLU A 75 39.13 -22.98 -14.18
N ASP A 76 40.20 -22.26 -14.57
CA ASP A 76 40.98 -22.53 -15.77
C ASP A 76 41.52 -23.97 -15.73
N GLU A 77 40.96 -24.88 -16.54
CA GLU A 77 41.57 -26.18 -16.90
C GLU A 77 42.53 -26.04 -18.10
#